data_AF-A0A2T1DG38-F1
#
_entry.id   AF-A0A2T1DG38-F1
#
_cell.length_a   1.000
_cell.length_b   1.000
_cell.length_c   1.000
_cell.angle_alpha   90.00
_cell.angle_beta   90.00
_cell.angle_gamma   90.00
#
_symmetry.space_group_name_H-M   'P 1'
#
loop_
_entity.id
_entity.type
_entity.pdbx_description
1 polymer ?
#
loop_
_entity_poly.entity_id
_entity_poly.type
_entity_poly.pdbx_seq_one_letter_code
_entity_poly.pdbx_strand_id
1 'polypeptide(L)'
;MKQNRDSLVTLLLPFALILGLVLLLSLNVEQADRVVTSNDLLESWLKVTIGYLAAVAEISAAIVIGLAVIQGFLTYLKQVLSRSRVHFDSTELIRLQLGRALALGLEFSVASDILRTAVAPNRQDILNLGAIVLLRTLLNYFLEREIRQVEQSRSSDGERVN
;
A
#
# COMPACT_ATOMS: atom_id res chain seq x y z
N MET A 1 30.75 -0.01 15.27
CA MET A 1 30.55 0.30 13.82
C MET A 1 29.88 -0.82 13.00
N LYS A 2 29.73 -2.06 13.51
CA LYS A 2 29.12 -3.18 12.75
C LYS A 2 27.60 -3.05 12.58
N GLN A 3 26.89 -2.61 13.63
CA GLN A 3 25.42 -2.52 13.69
C GLN A 3 24.77 -1.61 12.64
N ASN A 4 25.45 -0.55 12.18
CA ASN A 4 24.91 0.34 11.14
C ASN A 4 24.98 -0.27 9.73
N ARG A 5 25.93 -1.20 9.48
CA ARG A 5 26.05 -1.86 8.19
C ARG A 5 24.95 -2.89 7.99
N ASP A 6 24.55 -3.58 9.06
CA ASP A 6 23.53 -4.63 8.97
C ASP A 6 22.16 -4.03 8.66
N SER A 7 21.74 -2.92 9.30
CA SER A 7 20.49 -2.22 8.96
C SER A 7 20.49 -1.64 7.53
N LEU A 8 21.63 -1.15 7.04
CA LEU A 8 21.74 -0.67 5.67
C LEU A 8 21.58 -1.81 4.66
N VAL A 9 22.14 -2.98 4.94
CA VAL A 9 22.00 -4.16 4.09
C VAL A 9 20.55 -4.66 4.10
N THR A 10 19.87 -4.75 5.25
CA THR A 10 18.47 -5.20 5.32
C THR A 10 17.51 -4.27 4.57
N LEU A 11 17.82 -2.97 4.49
CA LEU A 11 17.04 -1.99 3.72
C LEU A 11 17.39 -1.97 2.23
N LEU A 12 18.69 -2.04 1.91
CA LEU A 12 19.19 -1.93 0.53
C LEU A 12 18.96 -3.20 -0.27
N LEU A 13 18.93 -4.36 0.37
CA LEU A 13 18.79 -5.65 -0.30
C LEU A 13 17.45 -5.81 -1.04
N PRO A 14 16.26 -5.51 -0.47
CA PRO A 14 15.01 -5.52 -1.22
C PRO A 14 14.98 -4.45 -2.32
N PHE A 15 15.53 -3.27 -2.06
CA PHE A 15 15.62 -2.20 -3.06
C PHE A 15 16.50 -2.59 -4.26
N ALA A 16 17.67 -3.15 -4.01
CA ALA A 16 18.61 -3.61 -5.03
C ALA A 16 18.05 -4.81 -5.80
N LEU A 17 17.29 -5.69 -5.15
CA LEU A 17 16.58 -6.78 -5.82
C LEU A 17 15.47 -6.27 -6.72
N ILE A 18 14.63 -5.33 -6.25
CA ILE A 18 13.58 -4.72 -7.07
C ILE A 18 14.18 -3.97 -8.25
N LEU A 19 15.20 -3.15 -8.01
CA LEU A 19 15.86 -2.34 -9.04
C LEU A 19 16.61 -3.23 -10.04
N GLY A 20 17.26 -4.30 -9.57
CA GLY A 20 17.93 -5.30 -10.39
C GLY A 20 16.95 -6.12 -11.23
N LEU A 21 15.81 -6.54 -10.67
CA LEU A 21 14.75 -7.25 -11.38
C LEU A 21 14.11 -6.35 -12.45
N VAL A 22 13.81 -5.09 -12.11
CA VAL A 22 13.27 -4.08 -13.05
C VAL A 22 14.26 -3.81 -14.17
N LEU A 23 15.56 -3.67 -13.85
CA LEU A 23 16.62 -3.47 -14.85
C LEU A 23 16.79 -4.70 -15.75
N LEU A 24 16.78 -5.91 -15.19
CA LEU A 24 16.89 -7.17 -15.94
C LEU A 24 15.71 -7.33 -16.91
N LEU A 25 14.49 -7.05 -16.46
CA LEU A 25 13.30 -7.04 -17.31
C LEU A 25 13.35 -5.92 -18.37
N SER A 26 13.88 -4.74 -18.03
CA SER A 26 14.04 -3.64 -19.00
C SER A 26 14.98 -4.01 -20.15
N LEU A 27 16.05 -4.76 -19.86
CA LEU A 27 17.06 -5.17 -20.84
C LEU A 27 16.67 -6.42 -21.66
N ASN A 28 15.87 -7.34 -21.11
CA ASN A 28 15.55 -8.63 -21.76
C ASN A 28 14.30 -8.60 -22.66
N VAL A 29 13.53 -7.51 -22.67
CA VAL A 29 12.22 -7.44 -23.35
C VAL A 29 12.32 -7.15 -24.87
N GLU A 30 13.50 -7.11 -25.48
CA GLU A 30 13.63 -6.97 -26.95
C GLU A 30 13.41 -8.27 -27.75
N GLN A 31 13.22 -9.45 -27.11
CA GLN A 31 13.15 -10.73 -27.83
C GLN A 31 11.84 -11.54 -27.70
N ALA A 32 10.79 -11.00 -27.06
CA ALA A 32 9.51 -11.71 -26.96
C ALA A 32 8.48 -11.34 -28.05
N ASP A 33 8.92 -10.79 -29.19
CA ASP A 33 8.02 -10.31 -30.25
C ASP A 33 7.83 -11.30 -31.43
N ARG A 34 8.04 -12.62 -31.22
CA ARG A 34 7.94 -13.59 -32.32
C ARG A 34 7.40 -14.97 -31.90
N VAL A 35 6.26 -15.04 -31.21
CA VAL A 35 5.31 -16.18 -31.34
C VAL A 35 3.87 -15.67 -31.18
N VAL A 36 3.41 -14.83 -32.12
CA VAL A 36 1.99 -14.48 -32.25
C VAL A 36 1.41 -15.30 -33.39
N THR A 37 0.57 -16.27 -33.06
CA THR A 37 -0.31 -16.93 -34.01
C THR A 37 -1.63 -17.20 -33.29
N SER A 38 -2.68 -16.42 -33.63
CA SER A 38 -4.12 -16.72 -33.42
C SER A 38 -4.92 -16.18 -32.20
N ASN A 39 -4.43 -15.30 -31.32
CA ASN A 39 -5.18 -14.90 -30.10
C ASN A 39 -5.31 -13.38 -29.78
N ASP A 40 -4.96 -12.46 -30.67
CA ASP A 40 -4.97 -11.00 -30.40
C ASP A 40 -6.32 -10.45 -29.89
N LEU A 41 -7.44 -11.02 -30.35
CA LEU A 41 -8.77 -10.61 -29.89
C LEU A 41 -9.02 -10.97 -28.43
N LEU A 42 -8.67 -12.19 -28.02
CA LEU A 42 -8.87 -12.66 -26.64
C LEU A 42 -8.01 -11.87 -25.66
N GLU A 43 -6.77 -11.54 -26.03
CA GLU A 43 -5.88 -10.70 -25.22
C GLU A 43 -6.42 -9.28 -25.05
N SER A 44 -6.96 -8.69 -26.12
CA SER A 44 -7.56 -7.35 -26.08
C SER A 44 -8.81 -7.30 -25.21
N TRP A 45 -9.73 -8.26 -25.39
CA TRP A 45 -10.95 -8.36 -24.56
C TRP A 45 -10.62 -8.60 -23.08
N LEU A 46 -9.64 -9.46 -22.79
CA LEU A 46 -9.21 -9.77 -21.43
C LEU A 46 -8.55 -8.56 -20.74
N LYS A 47 -7.73 -7.78 -21.45
CA LYS A 47 -7.18 -6.49 -20.99
C LYS A 47 -8.27 -5.51 -20.60
N VAL A 48 -9.27 -5.33 -21.46
CA VAL A 48 -10.38 -4.41 -21.23
C VAL A 48 -11.21 -4.86 -20.02
N THR A 49 -11.59 -6.14 -19.96
CA THR A 49 -12.40 -6.67 -18.85
C THR A 49 -11.68 -6.51 -17.51
N ILE A 50 -10.40 -6.86 -17.44
CA ILE A 50 -9.67 -6.79 -16.18
C ILE A 50 -9.37 -5.35 -15.77
N GLY A 51 -9.19 -4.44 -16.74
CA GLY A 51 -9.15 -3.00 -16.48
C GLY A 51 -10.42 -2.49 -15.79
N TYR A 52 -11.59 -2.93 -16.25
CA TYR A 52 -12.86 -2.57 -15.61
C TYR A 52 -12.98 -3.17 -14.20
N LEU A 53 -12.60 -4.43 -14.00
CA LEU A 53 -12.64 -5.07 -12.67
C LEU A 53 -11.70 -4.37 -11.67
N ALA A 54 -10.49 -4.03 -12.10
CA ALA A 54 -9.53 -3.28 -11.30
C ALA A 54 -10.09 -1.89 -10.94
N ALA A 55 -10.66 -1.18 -11.90
CA ALA A 55 -11.28 0.12 -11.66
C ALA A 55 -12.44 0.05 -10.65
N VAL A 56 -13.28 -1.00 -10.71
CA VAL A 56 -14.37 -1.21 -9.74
C VAL A 56 -13.81 -1.44 -8.33
N ALA A 57 -12.76 -2.25 -8.20
CA ALA A 57 -12.11 -2.49 -6.91
C ALA A 57 -11.52 -1.19 -6.35
N GLU A 58 -10.85 -0.40 -7.18
CA GLU A 58 -10.23 0.87 -6.80
C GLU A 58 -11.26 1.94 -6.40
N ILE A 59 -12.37 2.05 -7.15
CA ILE A 59 -13.50 2.91 -6.79
C ILE A 59 -14.12 2.45 -5.45
N SER A 60 -14.25 1.14 -5.23
CA SER A 60 -14.78 0.59 -3.98
C SER A 60 -13.89 0.97 -2.80
N ALA A 61 -12.57 0.86 -2.95
CA ALA A 61 -11.59 1.33 -1.97
C ALA A 61 -11.79 2.81 -1.64
N ALA A 62 -11.86 3.66 -2.66
CA ALA A 62 -12.03 5.10 -2.51
C ALA A 62 -13.33 5.46 -1.78
N ILE A 63 -14.43 4.78 -2.10
CA ILE A 63 -15.73 4.99 -1.46
C ILE A 63 -15.68 4.60 0.02
N VAL A 64 -15.20 3.39 0.34
CA VAL A 64 -15.14 2.89 1.72
C VAL A 64 -14.30 3.81 2.60
N ILE A 65 -13.11 4.18 2.13
CA ILE A 65 -12.20 5.06 2.86
C ILE A 65 -12.82 6.47 2.96
N GLY A 66 -13.32 7.01 1.85
CA GLY A 66 -13.88 8.36 1.80
C GLY A 66 -15.07 8.54 2.74
N LEU A 67 -16.01 7.59 2.76
CA LEU A 67 -17.16 7.61 3.66
C LEU A 67 -16.74 7.54 5.12
N ALA A 68 -15.80 6.65 5.46
CA ALA A 68 -15.31 6.52 6.83
C ALA A 68 -14.61 7.80 7.31
N VAL A 69 -13.79 8.42 6.46
CA VAL A 69 -13.12 9.70 6.76
C VAL A 69 -14.14 10.81 7.00
N ILE A 70 -15.14 10.96 6.13
CA ILE A 70 -16.20 11.97 6.28
C ILE A 70 -16.97 11.75 7.58
N GLN A 71 -17.40 10.52 7.86
CA GLN A 71 -18.14 10.20 9.09
C GLN A 71 -17.31 10.44 10.35
N GLY A 72 -16.06 9.99 10.37
CA GLY A 72 -15.13 10.20 11.48
C GLY A 72 -14.87 11.69 11.74
N PHE A 73 -14.64 12.46 10.66
CA PHE A 73 -14.42 13.90 10.75
C PHE A 73 -15.63 14.66 11.30
N LEU A 74 -16.84 14.38 10.79
CA LEU A 74 -18.06 15.01 11.26
C LEU A 74 -18.34 14.69 12.73
N THR A 75 -18.08 13.45 13.16
CA THR A 75 -18.28 13.00 14.54
C THR A 75 -17.29 13.70 15.47
N TYR A 76 -16.01 13.74 15.09
CA TYR A 76 -14.96 14.44 15.83
C TYR A 76 -15.26 15.94 15.97
N LEU A 77 -15.65 16.60 14.87
CA LEU A 77 -15.95 18.03 14.87
C LEU A 77 -17.14 18.36 15.78
N LYS A 78 -18.22 17.57 15.73
CA LYS A 78 -19.37 17.73 16.64
C LYS A 78 -18.93 17.59 18.10
N GLN A 79 -18.06 16.64 18.41
CA GLN A 79 -17.59 16.40 19.78
C GLN A 79 -16.74 17.57 20.31
N VAL A 80 -15.83 18.10 19.50
CA VAL A 80 -15.01 19.28 19.84
C VAL A 80 -15.87 20.52 20.06
N LEU A 81 -16.86 20.76 19.18
CA LEU A 81 -17.74 21.93 19.26
C LEU A 81 -18.74 21.86 20.42
N SER A 82 -19.19 20.66 20.81
CA SER A 82 -20.24 20.51 21.82
C SER A 82 -19.74 20.73 23.25
N ARG A 83 -18.44 20.97 23.50
CA ARG A 83 -17.81 21.19 24.83
C ARG A 83 -18.14 20.12 25.88
N SER A 84 -18.77 19.03 25.48
CA SER A 84 -19.18 17.96 26.36
C SER A 84 -17.96 17.09 26.64
N ARG A 85 -17.65 16.86 27.93
CA ARG A 85 -16.57 15.98 28.40
C ARG A 85 -16.90 14.51 28.13
N VAL A 86 -17.34 14.18 26.93
CA VAL A 86 -17.66 12.82 26.52
C VAL A 86 -16.34 12.10 26.29
N HIS A 87 -15.93 11.41 27.35
CA HIS A 87 -15.14 10.19 27.48
C HIS A 87 -14.22 9.76 26.33
N PHE A 88 -13.02 9.32 26.74
CA PHE A 88 -11.98 8.70 25.91
C PHE A 88 -12.49 7.58 24.96
N ASP A 89 -13.57 6.87 25.34
CA ASP A 89 -14.19 5.80 24.52
C ASP A 89 -14.64 6.26 23.12
N SER A 90 -15.17 7.47 22.97
CA SER A 90 -15.72 7.92 21.68
C SER A 90 -14.64 8.12 20.62
N THR A 91 -13.45 8.58 21.01
CA THR A 91 -12.32 8.74 20.07
C THR A 91 -11.72 7.40 19.68
N GLU A 92 -11.72 6.42 20.59
CA GLU A 92 -11.29 5.05 20.30
C GLU A 92 -12.22 4.38 19.29
N LEU A 93 -13.54 4.57 19.42
CA LEU A 93 -14.52 4.08 18.46
C LEU A 93 -14.32 4.67 17.05
N ILE A 94 -14.05 5.98 16.95
CA ILE A 94 -13.75 6.62 15.66
C ILE A 94 -12.49 6.00 15.05
N ARG A 95 -11.42 5.81 15.83
CA ARG A 95 -10.19 5.16 15.36
C ARG A 95 -10.43 3.73 14.90
N LEU A 96 -11.22 2.95 15.63
CA LEU A 96 -11.53 1.56 15.31
C LEU A 96 -12.31 1.47 13.99
N GLN A 97 -13.30 2.33 13.79
CA GLN A 97 -14.10 2.38 12.57
C GLN A 97 -13.25 2.80 11.36
N LEU A 98 -12.44 3.85 11.51
CA LEU A 98 -11.50 4.28 10.48
C LEU A 98 -10.49 3.19 10.15
N GLY A 99 -9.90 2.53 11.15
CA GLY A 99 -8.95 1.44 10.96
C GLY A 99 -9.54 0.27 10.18
N ARG A 100 -10.78 -0.14 10.48
CA ARG A 100 -11.49 -1.20 9.73
C ARG A 100 -11.76 -0.79 8.27
N ALA A 101 -12.21 0.44 8.04
CA ALA A 101 -12.46 0.94 6.69
C ALA A 101 -11.18 1.06 5.86
N LEU A 102 -10.09 1.52 6.48
CA LEU A 102 -8.78 1.59 5.83
C LEU A 102 -8.25 0.19 5.47
N ALA A 103 -8.37 -0.79 6.38
CA ALA A 103 -7.98 -2.16 6.10
C ALA A 103 -8.75 -2.74 4.91
N LEU A 104 -10.07 -2.60 4.90
CA LEU A 104 -10.92 -3.06 3.81
C LEU A 104 -10.63 -2.34 2.48
N GLY A 105 -10.43 -1.01 2.52
CA GLY A 105 -10.03 -0.25 1.36
C GLY A 105 -8.69 -0.73 0.79
N LEU A 106 -7.74 -1.08 1.67
CA LEU A 106 -6.46 -1.63 1.27
C LEU A 106 -6.63 -2.98 0.56
N GLU A 107 -7.48 -3.89 1.07
CA GLU A 107 -7.76 -5.18 0.42
C GLU A 107 -8.28 -4.99 -1.01
N PHE A 108 -9.16 -4.02 -1.24
CA PHE A 108 -9.65 -3.68 -2.58
C PHE A 108 -8.56 -3.08 -3.48
N SER A 109 -7.72 -2.18 -2.97
CA SER A 109 -6.59 -1.64 -3.73
C SER A 109 -5.59 -2.74 -4.11
N VAL A 110 -5.29 -3.67 -3.20
CA VAL A 110 -4.43 -4.83 -3.51
C VAL A 110 -5.06 -5.72 -4.59
N ALA A 111 -6.36 -5.97 -4.54
CA ALA A 111 -7.04 -6.74 -5.57
C ALA A 111 -6.96 -6.05 -6.94
N SER A 112 -7.14 -4.72 -7.01
CA SER A 112 -6.95 -3.92 -8.23
C SER A 112 -5.54 -4.06 -8.79
N ASP A 113 -4.51 -3.95 -7.94
CA ASP A 113 -3.12 -4.09 -8.33
C ASP A 113 -2.83 -5.49 -8.90
N ILE A 114 -3.26 -6.56 -8.20
CA ILE A 114 -3.09 -7.95 -8.67
C ILE A 114 -3.72 -8.12 -10.05
N LEU A 115 -4.95 -7.64 -10.23
CA LEU A 115 -5.68 -7.70 -11.51
C LEU A 115 -4.89 -7.03 -12.64
N ARG A 116 -4.37 -5.82 -12.42
CA ARG A 116 -3.56 -5.10 -13.43
C ARG A 116 -2.27 -5.85 -13.77
N THR A 117 -1.61 -6.46 -12.79
CA THR A 117 -0.37 -7.22 -13.03
C THR A 117 -0.57 -8.51 -13.82
N ALA A 118 -1.75 -9.14 -13.73
CA ALA A 118 -1.99 -10.44 -14.32
C ALA A 118 -2.11 -10.43 -15.86
N VAL A 119 -2.23 -9.24 -16.50
CA VAL A 119 -2.82 -9.13 -17.85
C VAL A 119 -1.94 -8.41 -18.87
N ALA A 120 -1.07 -7.52 -18.43
CA ALA A 120 -0.21 -6.77 -19.35
C ALA A 120 1.13 -6.44 -18.69
N PRO A 121 2.13 -7.33 -18.76
CA PRO A 121 3.51 -6.95 -18.46
C PRO A 121 4.09 -6.14 -19.65
N ASN A 122 3.57 -4.95 -19.93
CA ASN A 122 4.18 -4.01 -20.89
C ASN A 122 5.31 -3.22 -20.20
N ARG A 123 6.34 -2.74 -20.92
CA ARG A 123 7.48 -2.03 -20.31
C ARG A 123 7.05 -0.85 -19.43
N GLN A 124 6.05 -0.09 -19.87
CA GLN A 124 5.50 1.04 -19.09
C GLN A 124 4.71 0.57 -17.86
N ASP A 125 4.03 -0.57 -17.97
CA ASP A 125 3.23 -1.16 -16.88
C ASP A 125 4.12 -1.84 -15.83
N ILE A 126 5.24 -2.44 -16.25
CA ILE A 126 6.29 -2.95 -15.35
C ILE A 126 6.92 -1.80 -14.56
N LEU A 127 7.14 -0.64 -15.18
CA LEU A 127 7.63 0.56 -14.49
C LEU A 127 6.60 1.13 -13.51
N ASN A 128 5.32 1.20 -13.90
CA ASN A 128 4.24 1.63 -13.01
C ASN A 128 4.07 0.68 -11.82
N LEU A 129 4.09 -0.63 -12.06
CA LEU A 129 4.05 -1.65 -11.01
C LEU A 129 5.28 -1.55 -10.10
N GLY A 130 6.46 -1.40 -10.68
CA GLY A 130 7.70 -1.17 -9.94
C GLY A 130 7.60 0.05 -9.02
N ALA A 131 7.03 1.16 -9.52
CA ALA A 131 6.79 2.37 -8.73
C ALA A 131 5.81 2.13 -7.56
N ILE A 132 4.71 1.40 -7.80
CA ILE A 132 3.71 1.07 -6.76
C ILE A 132 4.31 0.18 -5.67
N VAL A 133 5.02 -0.88 -6.06
CA VAL A 133 5.69 -1.81 -5.11
C VAL A 133 6.76 -1.08 -4.30
N LEU A 134 7.53 -0.19 -4.93
CA LEU A 134 8.53 0.64 -4.26
C LEU A 134 7.89 1.58 -3.24
N LEU A 135 6.81 2.26 -3.62
CA LEU A 135 6.07 3.16 -2.75
C LEU A 135 5.50 2.40 -1.54
N ARG A 136 4.91 1.22 -1.76
CA ARG A 136 4.39 0.36 -0.68
C ARG A 136 5.49 -0.09 0.27
N THR A 137 6.65 -0.46 -0.26
CA THR A 137 7.82 -0.86 0.54
C THR A 137 8.33 0.30 1.39
N LEU A 138 8.42 1.50 0.81
CA LEU A 138 8.83 2.72 1.51
C LEU A 138 7.86 3.07 2.65
N LEU A 139 6.56 3.09 2.36
CA LEU A 139 5.54 3.42 3.36
C LEU A 139 5.56 2.41 4.51
N ASN A 140 5.59 1.10 4.20
CA ASN A 140 5.61 0.06 5.21
C ASN A 140 6.88 0.14 6.07
N TYR A 141 8.04 0.43 5.46
CA TYR A 141 9.29 0.63 6.18
C TYR A 141 9.25 1.84 7.11
N PHE A 142 8.72 2.98 6.66
CA PHE A 142 8.61 4.18 7.50
C PHE A 142 7.69 3.96 8.71
N LEU A 143 6.52 3.35 8.48
CA LEU A 143 5.57 2.98 9.54
C LEU A 143 6.22 2.07 10.58
N GLU A 144 6.87 1.00 10.13
CA GLU A 144 7.48 0.03 11.04
C GLU A 144 8.66 0.65 11.83
N ARG A 145 9.40 1.58 11.21
CA ARG A 145 10.44 2.35 11.89
C ARG A 145 9.88 3.29 12.96
N GLU A 146 8.79 3.98 12.66
CA GLU A 146 8.12 4.88 13.61
C GLU A 146 7.58 4.09 14.82
N ILE A 147 6.92 2.96 14.58
CA ILE A 147 6.42 2.08 15.65
C ILE A 147 7.55 1.63 16.59
N ARG A 148 8.68 1.17 16.02
CA ARG A 148 9.85 0.77 16.83
C ARG A 148 10.45 1.91 17.66
N GLN A 149 10.45 3.14 17.16
CA GLN A 149 10.92 4.29 17.95
C GLN A 149 10.01 4.57 19.14
N VAL A 150 8.70 4.46 18.96
CA VAL A 150 7.72 4.65 20.03
C VAL A 150 7.85 3.56 21.09
N GLU A 151 8.05 2.30 20.70
CA GLU A 151 8.27 1.18 21.61
C GLU A 151 9.56 1.33 22.43
N GLN A 152 10.67 1.70 21.79
CA GLN A 152 11.95 1.95 22.48
C GLN A 152 11.89 3.13 23.46
N SER A 153 11.12 4.17 23.11
CA SER A 153 10.90 5.31 24.01
C SER A 153 10.13 4.90 25.27
N ARG A 154 9.17 3.97 25.14
CA ARG A 154 8.41 3.43 26.28
C ARG A 154 9.22 2.48 27.18
N SER A 155 10.12 1.66 26.63
CA SER A 155 10.97 0.79 27.43
C SER A 155 12.01 1.57 28.25
N SER A 156 12.51 2.68 27.69
CA SER A 156 13.51 3.54 28.34
C SER A 156 12.97 4.29 29.58
N ASP A 157 11.67 4.59 29.61
CA ASP A 157 11.00 5.21 30.76
C ASP A 157 10.59 4.19 31.83
N GLY A 158 10.33 2.94 31.45
CA GLY A 158 9.99 1.86 32.39
C GLY A 158 11.17 1.41 33.28
N GLU A 159 12.40 1.53 32.80
CA GLU A 159 13.63 1.13 33.52
C GLU A 159 14.15 2.21 34.49
N ARG A 160 13.60 3.43 34.45
CA ARG A 160 13.94 4.52 35.38
C ARG A 160 13.03 4.57 36.61
N VAL A 161 12.00 3.74 36.66
CA VAL A 161 10.97 3.70 37.72
C VAL A 161 11.08 2.42 38.58
N ASN A 162 12.13 1.61 38.38
CA ASN A 162 12.41 0.42 39.21
C ASN A 162 13.76 0.54 39.92
#